data_AF-K1RNB4-F1
#
_entry.id   AF-K1RNB4-F1
#
_cell.length_a   1.000
_cell.length_b   1.000
_cell.length_c   1.000
_cell.angle_alpha   90.00
_cell.angle_beta   90.00
_cell.angle_gamma   90.00
#
_symmetry.space_group_name_H-M   'P 1'
#
loop_
_entity.id
_entity.type
_entity.pdbx_description
1 polymer ?
#
loop_
_entity_poly.entity_id
_entity_poly.type
_entity_poly.pdbx_seq_one_letter_code
_entity_poly.pdbx_strand_id
1 'polypeptide(L)'
;CAPEKRHIVSVFKIIQELLAPSKKKGKNQFQQLMELLPNEHKAKWFAGAALNTAEQSMASVMSTALSRLNAFLDTELEQLLCFDTEIDAETFCNRKSAIFVIMPEENPNTFFMISLIIQQLYREILAVADENGGKLKNRCVFFCDEFGTLPKIESAEMMFSASRSRRLQIVPSSNPSPSYEKNYG
;
A
#
# COMPACT_ATOMS: atom_id res chain seq x y z
N CYS A 1 14.13 8.16 11.64
CA CYS A 1 12.97 7.63 12.38
C CYS A 1 13.28 6.21 12.85
N ALA A 2 12.90 5.85 14.08
CA ALA A 2 13.02 4.48 14.59
C ALA A 2 12.15 3.51 13.76
N PRO A 3 12.54 2.23 13.56
CA PRO A 3 11.82 1.26 12.73
C PRO A 3 10.32 1.13 13.09
N GLU A 4 10.03 1.00 14.38
CA GLU A 4 8.67 0.92 14.96
C GLU A 4 7.75 2.11 14.66
N LYS A 5 8.29 3.21 14.11
CA LYS A 5 7.55 4.42 13.73
C LYS A 5 7.46 4.62 12.21
N ARG A 6 7.84 3.61 11.42
CA ARG A 6 7.85 3.67 9.94
C ARG A 6 6.61 3.02 9.33
N HIS A 7 5.44 3.44 9.78
CA HIS A 7 4.15 2.91 9.32
C HIS A 7 3.18 4.04 8.93
N ILE A 8 2.10 3.70 8.22
CA ILE A 8 1.17 4.68 7.65
C ILE A 8 0.48 5.56 8.71
N VAL A 9 0.25 5.03 9.91
CA VAL A 9 -0.31 5.80 11.04
C VAL A 9 0.65 6.89 11.51
N SER A 10 1.97 6.64 11.46
CA SER A 10 2.97 7.69 11.74
C SER A 10 2.93 8.79 10.68
N VAL A 11 2.70 8.46 9.40
CA VAL A 11 2.52 9.46 8.33
C VAL A 11 1.27 10.30 8.59
N PHE A 12 0.16 9.67 8.99
CA PHE A 12 -1.07 10.38 9.35
C PHE A 12 -0.85 11.39 10.49
N LYS A 13 -0.20 10.95 11.59
CA LYS A 13 0.13 11.81 12.74
C LYS A 13 1.01 13.00 12.31
N ILE A 14 2.02 12.76 11.46
CA ILE A 14 2.87 13.83 10.93
C ILE A 14 2.04 14.85 10.14
N ILE A 15 1.13 14.42 9.26
CA ILE A 15 0.29 15.35 8.48
C ILE A 15 -0.60 16.19 9.42
N GLN A 16 -1.21 15.57 10.44
CA GLN A 16 -2.01 16.30 11.43
C GLN A 16 -1.17 17.34 12.20
N GLU A 17 0.01 16.98 12.65
CA GLU A 17 0.93 17.90 13.35
C GLU A 17 1.35 19.05 12.44
N LEU A 18 1.68 18.77 11.19
CA LEU A 18 2.14 19.78 10.22
C LEU A 18 1.03 20.76 9.80
N LEU A 19 -0.23 20.36 9.92
CA LEU A 19 -1.40 21.21 9.73
C LEU A 19 -1.75 22.08 10.94
N ALA A 20 -1.23 21.75 12.12
CA ALA A 20 -1.51 22.53 13.31
C ALA A 20 -0.99 23.97 13.14
N PRO A 21 -1.73 24.98 13.65
CA PRO A 21 -1.30 26.37 13.58
C PRO A 21 0.09 26.52 14.21
N SER A 22 0.98 27.23 13.52
CA SER A 22 2.32 27.47 14.05
C SER A 22 2.34 28.66 15.02
N LYS A 23 3.39 28.73 15.84
CA LYS A 23 3.64 29.90 16.71
C LYS A 23 4.00 31.18 15.93
N LYS A 24 4.26 31.09 14.61
CA LYS A 24 4.54 32.26 13.75
C LYS A 24 3.28 32.65 12.98
N LYS A 25 2.93 33.93 13.03
CA LYS A 25 1.75 34.50 12.37
C LYS A 25 1.80 34.26 10.86
N GLY A 26 0.76 33.66 10.28
CA GLY A 26 0.60 33.49 8.83
C GLY A 26 1.39 32.35 8.19
N LYS A 27 1.91 31.38 8.97
CA LYS A 27 2.48 30.13 8.42
C LYS A 27 2.02 28.91 9.22
N ASN A 28 1.79 27.79 8.55
CA ASN A 28 1.60 26.49 9.22
C ASN A 28 2.95 25.79 9.47
N GLN A 29 2.94 24.71 10.25
CA GLN A 29 4.17 23.97 10.56
C GLN A 29 4.78 23.31 9.31
N PHE A 30 3.95 22.88 8.36
CA PHE A 30 4.39 22.37 7.06
C PHE A 30 5.29 23.36 6.31
N GLN A 31 4.86 24.62 6.17
CA GLN A 31 5.62 25.67 5.49
C GLN A 31 6.95 25.95 6.20
N GLN A 32 6.96 25.94 7.54
CA GLN A 32 8.19 26.11 8.31
C GLN A 32 9.17 24.96 8.08
N LEU A 33 8.68 23.73 8.05
CA LEU A 33 9.51 22.56 7.77
C LEU A 33 10.12 22.64 6.36
N MET A 34 9.33 23.05 5.36
CA MET A 34 9.80 23.20 3.98
C MET A 34 10.80 24.35 3.82
N GLU A 35 10.73 25.39 4.65
CA GLU A 35 11.71 26.49 4.69
C GLU A 35 13.08 26.05 5.21
N LEU A 36 13.13 25.07 6.10
CA LEU A 36 14.39 24.50 6.61
C LEU A 36 15.09 23.61 5.57
N LEU A 37 14.38 23.17 4.52
CA LEU A 37 14.95 22.32 3.49
C LEU A 37 15.66 23.14 2.40
N PRO A 38 16.81 22.65 1.89
CA PRO A 38 17.47 23.21 0.71
C PRO A 38 16.51 23.30 -0.49
N ASN A 39 16.73 24.27 -1.38
CA ASN A 39 15.87 24.48 -2.54
C ASN A 39 15.84 23.28 -3.51
N GLU A 40 16.94 22.53 -3.59
CA GLU A 40 17.09 21.35 -4.44
C GLU A 40 16.52 20.07 -3.79
N HIS A 41 16.04 20.14 -2.55
CA HIS A 41 15.51 18.98 -1.85
C HIS A 41 14.20 18.51 -2.51
N LYS A 42 14.14 17.24 -2.93
CA LYS A 42 13.00 16.66 -3.66
C LYS A 42 11.65 16.89 -2.96
N ALA A 43 11.60 16.83 -1.63
CA ALA A 43 10.36 17.09 -0.89
C ALA A 43 9.81 18.50 -1.14
N LYS A 44 10.68 19.52 -1.29
CA LYS A 44 10.28 20.90 -1.58
C LYS A 44 9.73 21.04 -3.00
N TRP A 45 10.29 20.29 -3.96
CA TRP A 45 9.78 20.23 -5.33
C TRP A 45 8.39 19.58 -5.39
N PHE A 46 8.22 18.39 -4.79
CA PHE A 46 6.93 17.71 -4.76
C PHE A 46 5.87 18.49 -3.95
N ALA A 47 6.30 19.18 -2.89
CA ALA A 47 5.45 20.09 -2.12
C ALA A 47 5.14 21.40 -2.84
N GLY A 48 5.82 21.74 -3.95
CA GLY A 48 5.69 23.03 -4.63
C GLY A 48 4.25 23.36 -5.04
N ALA A 49 3.47 22.36 -5.46
CA ALA A 49 2.05 22.55 -5.78
C ALA A 49 1.22 22.93 -4.55
N ALA A 50 1.55 22.39 -3.37
CA ALA A 50 0.89 22.74 -2.12
C ALA A 50 1.41 24.09 -1.56
N LEU A 51 2.71 24.36 -1.65
CA LEU A 51 3.37 25.55 -1.09
C LEU A 51 3.05 26.83 -1.87
N ASN A 52 2.84 26.74 -3.19
CA ASN A 52 2.58 27.88 -4.07
C ASN A 52 1.08 28.17 -4.26
N THR A 53 0.19 27.40 -3.63
CA THR A 53 -1.25 27.62 -3.69
C THR A 53 -1.74 28.41 -2.47
N ALA A 54 -2.91 29.04 -2.59
CA ALA A 54 -3.52 29.79 -1.49
C ALA A 54 -3.71 28.88 -0.25
N GLU A 55 -3.64 29.45 0.95
CA GLU A 55 -3.76 28.70 2.22
C GLU A 55 -4.99 27.76 2.24
N GLN A 56 -6.10 28.22 1.66
CA GLN A 56 -7.34 27.45 1.57
C GLN A 56 -7.25 26.24 0.62
N SER A 57 -6.49 26.34 -0.47
CA SER A 57 -6.23 25.22 -1.39
C SER A 57 -5.31 24.18 -0.75
N MET A 58 -4.28 24.62 -0.01
CA MET A 58 -3.41 23.72 0.75
C MET A 58 -4.21 22.94 1.80
N ALA A 59 -5.08 23.60 2.55
CA ALA A 59 -5.95 22.95 3.53
C ALA A 59 -6.87 21.89 2.89
N SER A 60 -7.43 22.18 1.71
CA SER A 60 -8.27 21.21 0.96
C SER A 60 -7.50 19.99 0.48
N VAL A 61 -6.26 20.17 -0.02
CA VAL A 61 -5.39 19.05 -0.44
C VAL A 61 -5.06 18.17 0.75
N MET A 62 -4.68 18.78 1.88
CA MET A 62 -4.29 18.05 3.07
C MET A 62 -5.48 17.36 3.76
N SER A 63 -6.65 17.99 3.77
CA SER A 63 -7.91 17.36 4.25
C SER A 63 -8.27 16.13 3.42
N THR A 64 -8.10 16.23 2.09
CA THR A 64 -8.29 15.08 1.18
C THR A 64 -7.31 13.95 1.48
N ALA A 65 -6.04 14.27 1.73
CA ALA A 65 -5.02 13.27 2.11
C ALA A 65 -5.38 12.59 3.44
N LEU A 66 -5.76 13.35 4.47
CA LEU A 66 -6.19 12.80 5.76
C LEU A 66 -7.43 11.90 5.61
N SER A 67 -8.42 12.31 4.81
CA SER A 67 -9.61 11.52 4.55
C SER A 67 -9.29 10.16 3.91
N ARG A 68 -8.32 10.11 2.99
CA ARG A 68 -7.85 8.84 2.40
C ARG A 68 -7.08 7.98 3.40
N LEU A 69 -6.29 8.60 4.27
CA LEU A 69 -5.53 7.89 5.30
C LEU A 69 -6.40 7.36 6.44
N ASN A 70 -7.57 7.96 6.69
CA ASN A 70 -8.52 7.48 7.71
C ASN A 70 -8.95 6.02 7.49
N ALA A 71 -8.96 5.54 6.23
CA ALA A 71 -9.26 4.15 5.92
C ALA A 71 -8.26 3.15 6.54
N PHE A 72 -7.06 3.61 6.94
CA PHE A 72 -6.01 2.80 7.55
C PHE A 72 -5.93 2.94 9.08
N LEU A 73 -6.81 3.75 9.69
CA LEU A 73 -6.79 4.06 11.14
C LEU A 73 -7.77 3.21 11.95
N ASP A 74 -8.29 2.13 11.36
CA ASP A 74 -9.04 1.14 12.12
C ASP A 74 -8.10 0.44 13.12
N THR A 75 -8.60 0.15 14.34
CA THR A 75 -7.79 -0.48 15.40
C THR A 75 -7.26 -1.84 14.97
N GLU A 76 -8.03 -2.60 14.19
CA GLU A 76 -7.63 -3.90 13.66
C GLU A 76 -6.53 -3.76 12.61
N LEU A 77 -6.62 -2.74 11.75
CA LEU A 77 -5.62 -2.45 10.72
C LEU A 77 -4.33 -1.88 11.31
N GLU A 78 -4.42 -1.07 12.36
CA GLU A 78 -3.25 -0.56 13.08
C GLU A 78 -2.41 -1.72 13.64
N GLN A 79 -3.05 -2.78 14.12
CA GLN A 79 -2.35 -4.00 14.57
C GLN A 79 -1.55 -4.65 13.43
N LEU A 80 -2.15 -4.79 12.25
CA LEU A 80 -1.50 -5.40 11.09
C LEU A 80 -0.38 -4.53 10.50
N LEU A 81 -0.52 -3.20 10.58
CA LEU A 81 0.39 -2.25 9.93
C LEU A 81 1.53 -1.75 10.81
N CYS A 82 1.37 -1.80 12.14
CA CYS A 82 2.30 -1.16 13.09
C CYS A 82 3.09 -2.17 13.94
N PHE A 83 2.63 -3.41 14.04
CA PHE A 83 3.31 -4.45 14.82
C PHE A 83 3.96 -5.41 13.84
N ASP A 84 5.25 -5.74 14.05
CA ASP A 84 6.18 -6.38 13.12
C ASP A 84 5.69 -7.71 12.50
N THR A 85 4.72 -7.66 11.59
CA THR A 85 4.29 -8.75 10.71
C THR A 85 4.90 -8.55 9.33
N GLU A 86 6.23 -8.40 9.27
CA GLU A 86 6.94 -8.35 8.00
C GLU A 86 6.95 -9.75 7.36
N ILE A 87 6.40 -9.86 6.16
CA ILE A 87 6.50 -11.07 5.35
C ILE A 87 7.76 -10.94 4.49
N ASP A 88 8.82 -11.66 4.86
CA ASP A 88 10.01 -11.76 4.03
C ASP A 88 9.76 -12.70 2.83
N ALA A 89 9.61 -12.09 1.65
CA ALA A 89 9.40 -12.79 0.40
C ALA A 89 10.56 -13.72 0.03
N GLU A 90 11.80 -13.37 0.37
CA GLU A 90 12.96 -14.20 0.05
C GLU A 90 12.94 -15.50 0.86
N THR A 91 12.75 -15.39 2.17
CA THR A 91 12.57 -16.56 3.05
C THR A 91 11.36 -17.39 2.62
N PHE A 92 10.24 -16.73 2.30
CA PHE A 92 9.02 -17.39 1.83
C PHE A 92 9.26 -18.20 0.55
N CYS A 93 9.95 -17.64 -0.45
CA CYS A 93 10.24 -18.32 -1.71
C CYS A 93 11.27 -19.44 -1.58
N ASN A 94 12.23 -19.32 -0.65
CA ASN A 94 13.32 -20.28 -0.49
C ASN A 94 12.99 -21.45 0.44
N ARG A 95 12.00 -21.31 1.34
CA ARG A 95 11.54 -22.37 2.25
C ARG A 95 10.15 -22.88 1.86
N LYS A 96 9.81 -24.10 2.29
CA LYS A 96 8.44 -24.61 2.15
C LYS A 96 7.54 -23.87 3.14
N SER A 97 6.79 -22.90 2.65
CA SER A 97 6.00 -21.98 3.45
C SER A 97 4.59 -21.85 2.86
N ALA A 98 3.61 -21.52 3.69
CA ALA A 98 2.25 -21.20 3.27
C ALA A 98 1.75 -20.00 4.08
N ILE A 99 1.07 -19.07 3.41
CA ILE A 99 0.45 -17.90 4.03
C ILE A 99 -1.06 -18.05 3.86
N PHE A 100 -1.78 -17.95 4.97
CA PHE A 100 -3.24 -17.98 4.99
C PHE A 100 -3.73 -16.58 5.32
N VAL A 101 -4.48 -15.98 4.41
CA VAL A 101 -5.12 -14.69 4.62
C VAL A 101 -6.60 -14.97 4.88
N ILE A 102 -7.02 -14.77 6.12
CA ILE A 102 -8.40 -15.00 6.56
C ILE A 102 -9.09 -13.64 6.64
N MET A 103 -10.21 -13.51 5.94
CA MET A 103 -10.96 -12.26 5.85
C MET A 103 -12.28 -12.38 6.60
N PRO A 104 -12.61 -11.45 7.51
CA PRO A 104 -13.94 -11.42 8.14
C PRO A 104 -14.98 -10.93 7.12
N GLU A 105 -16.05 -11.70 6.93
CA GLU A 105 -17.15 -11.35 6.00
C GLU A 105 -17.86 -10.04 6.37
N GLU A 106 -17.83 -9.67 7.65
CA GLU A 106 -18.61 -8.56 8.21
C GLU A 106 -17.99 -7.18 7.98
N ASN A 107 -16.72 -7.09 7.54
CA ASN A 107 -16.01 -5.81 7.40
C ASN A 107 -15.43 -5.57 5.99
N PRO A 108 -16.23 -5.01 5.07
CA PRO A 108 -15.80 -4.69 3.70
C PRO A 108 -14.61 -3.73 3.62
N ASN A 109 -14.37 -2.94 4.67
CA ASN A 109 -13.22 -2.02 4.70
C ASN A 109 -11.89 -2.78 4.72
N THR A 110 -11.86 -4.07 5.07
CA THR A 110 -10.64 -4.88 5.03
C THR A 110 -10.31 -5.42 3.63
N PHE A 111 -11.24 -5.37 2.68
CA PHE A 111 -11.08 -6.05 1.39
C PHE A 111 -9.99 -5.41 0.52
N PHE A 112 -9.80 -4.09 0.64
CA PHE A 112 -8.71 -3.41 -0.07
C PHE A 112 -7.33 -3.84 0.47
N MET A 113 -7.24 -4.24 1.74
CA MET A 113 -5.98 -4.70 2.34
C MET A 113 -5.54 -6.02 1.72
N ILE A 114 -6.46 -6.94 1.44
CA ILE A 114 -6.13 -8.17 0.72
C ILE A 114 -5.56 -7.87 -0.66
N SER A 115 -6.23 -6.96 -1.39
CA SER A 115 -5.76 -6.55 -2.71
C SER A 115 -4.33 -5.99 -2.65
N LEU A 116 -4.04 -5.18 -1.63
CA LEU A 116 -2.72 -4.62 -1.38
C LEU A 116 -1.68 -5.68 -0.98
N ILE A 117 -2.02 -6.61 -0.08
CA ILE A 117 -1.14 -7.72 0.33
C ILE A 117 -0.79 -8.59 -0.88
N ILE A 118 -1.78 -9.00 -1.67
CA ILE A 118 -1.56 -9.81 -2.88
C ILE A 118 -0.67 -9.06 -3.86
N GLN A 119 -0.96 -7.78 -4.13
CA GLN A 119 -0.20 -6.97 -5.07
C GLN A 119 1.26 -6.80 -4.63
N GLN A 120 1.50 -6.52 -3.36
CA GLN A 120 2.86 -6.32 -2.83
C GLN A 120 3.62 -7.64 -2.78
N LEU A 121 3.02 -8.70 -2.25
CA LEU A 121 3.65 -10.01 -2.21
C LEU A 121 3.98 -10.52 -3.62
N TYR A 122 3.09 -10.30 -4.60
CA TYR A 122 3.36 -10.62 -5.99
C TYR A 122 4.60 -9.89 -6.52
N ARG A 123 4.72 -8.58 -6.29
CA ARG A 123 5.85 -7.76 -6.77
C ARG A 123 7.17 -8.18 -6.13
N GLU A 124 7.17 -8.44 -4.83
CA GLU A 124 8.37 -8.91 -4.13
C GLU A 124 8.80 -10.30 -4.61
N ILE A 125 7.85 -11.22 -4.81
CA ILE A 125 8.14 -12.54 -5.36
C ILE A 125 8.69 -12.44 -6.79
N LEU A 126 8.19 -11.51 -7.62
CA LEU A 126 8.76 -11.27 -8.95
C LEU A 126 10.21 -10.78 -8.85
N ALA A 127 10.51 -9.85 -7.94
CA ALA A 127 11.87 -9.37 -7.72
C ALA A 127 12.81 -10.53 -7.34
N VAL A 128 12.39 -11.37 -6.40
CA VAL A 128 13.13 -12.59 -6.02
C VAL A 128 13.32 -13.54 -7.20
N ALA A 129 12.31 -13.68 -8.08
CA ALA A 129 12.42 -14.50 -9.27
C ALA A 129 13.45 -13.94 -10.26
N ASP A 130 13.43 -12.63 -10.48
CA ASP A 130 14.34 -11.93 -11.40
C ASP A 130 15.80 -12.00 -10.90
N GLU A 131 16.02 -11.86 -9.59
CA GLU A 131 17.33 -12.08 -8.95
C GLU A 131 17.83 -13.53 -9.08
N ASN A 132 16.92 -14.50 -9.08
CA ASN A 132 17.23 -15.92 -9.32
C ASN A 132 17.38 -16.30 -10.80
N GLY A 133 17.64 -15.32 -11.68
CA GLY A 133 17.78 -15.56 -13.12
C GLY A 133 16.44 -15.73 -13.85
N GLY A 134 15.38 -15.09 -13.35
CA GLY A 134 14.04 -15.04 -13.93
C GLY A 134 13.13 -16.20 -13.55
N LYS A 135 13.49 -17.03 -12.56
CA LYS A 135 12.66 -18.17 -12.09
C LYS A 135 12.82 -18.41 -10.60
N LEU A 136 11.71 -18.66 -9.92
CA LEU A 136 11.74 -19.09 -8.53
C LEU A 136 12.30 -20.50 -8.38
N LYS A 137 13.11 -20.70 -7.34
CA LYS A 137 13.63 -22.03 -6.95
C LYS A 137 12.48 -22.98 -6.61
N ASN A 138 11.56 -22.56 -5.73
CA ASN A 138 10.32 -23.25 -5.43
C ASN A 138 9.15 -22.58 -6.16
N ARG A 139 8.23 -23.37 -6.70
CA ARG A 139 7.00 -22.82 -7.30
C ARG A 139 6.16 -22.17 -6.20
N CYS A 140 5.75 -20.93 -6.43
CA CYS A 140 4.76 -20.26 -5.59
C CYS A 140 3.39 -20.28 -6.29
N VAL A 141 2.34 -20.54 -5.51
CA VAL A 141 0.96 -20.64 -5.99
C VAL A 141 0.08 -19.76 -5.12
N PHE A 142 -0.64 -18.83 -5.75
CA PHE A 142 -1.69 -18.04 -5.12
C PHE A 142 -3.03 -18.76 -5.34
N PHE A 143 -3.66 -19.18 -4.25
CA PHE A 143 -5.06 -19.63 -4.25
C PHE A 143 -5.91 -18.44 -3.87
N CYS A 144 -6.54 -17.82 -4.85
CA CYS A 144 -7.38 -16.65 -4.61
C CYS A 144 -8.84 -17.08 -4.70
N ASP A 145 -9.43 -17.34 -3.54
CA ASP A 145 -10.86 -17.55 -3.46
C ASP A 145 -11.61 -16.22 -3.58
N GLU A 146 -12.78 -16.31 -4.19
CA GLU A 146 -13.61 -15.16 -4.55
C GLU A 146 -12.86 -14.02 -5.26
N PHE A 147 -11.94 -14.31 -6.17
CA PHE A 147 -11.13 -13.28 -6.85
C PHE A 147 -11.97 -12.16 -7.51
N GLY A 148 -13.22 -12.45 -7.89
CA GLY A 148 -14.16 -11.48 -8.44
C GLY A 148 -14.82 -10.52 -7.43
N THR A 149 -14.80 -10.83 -6.13
CA THR A 149 -15.32 -9.97 -5.06
C THR A 149 -14.24 -9.04 -4.51
N LEU A 150 -12.96 -9.41 -4.71
CA LEU A 150 -11.84 -8.55 -4.36
C LEU A 150 -11.88 -7.23 -5.14
N PRO A 151 -11.53 -6.10 -4.50
CA PRO A 151 -11.25 -4.86 -5.20
C PRO A 151 -10.25 -5.08 -6.35
N LYS A 152 -10.34 -4.24 -7.38
CA LYS A 152 -9.48 -4.34 -8.55
C LYS A 152 -8.01 -4.34 -8.13
N ILE A 153 -7.33 -5.45 -8.35
CA ILE A 153 -5.89 -5.54 -8.13
C ILE A 153 -5.19 -4.94 -9.34
N GLU A 154 -4.43 -3.87 -9.13
CA GLU A 154 -3.66 -3.28 -10.21
C GLU A 154 -2.63 -4.29 -10.72
N SER A 155 -2.54 -4.44 -12.04
CA SER A 155 -1.68 -5.43 -12.70
C SER A 155 -2.16 -6.88 -12.60
N ALA A 156 -3.42 -7.16 -12.24
CA ALA A 156 -3.99 -8.51 -12.27
C ALA A 156 -3.74 -9.25 -13.61
N GLU A 157 -3.91 -8.55 -14.74
CA GLU A 157 -3.66 -9.10 -16.07
C GLU A 157 -2.17 -9.47 -16.29
N MET A 158 -1.25 -8.64 -15.81
CA MET A 158 0.18 -8.93 -15.81
C MET A 158 0.49 -10.12 -14.88
N MET A 159 -0.22 -10.19 -13.76
CA MET A 159 -0.20 -11.29 -12.80
C MET A 159 -0.57 -12.61 -13.45
N PHE A 160 -1.52 -12.64 -14.39
CA PHE A 160 -1.87 -13.86 -15.13
C PHE A 160 -0.92 -14.18 -16.28
N SER A 161 -0.42 -13.17 -16.99
CA SER A 161 0.40 -13.36 -18.19
C SER A 161 1.89 -13.61 -17.90
N ALA A 162 2.48 -12.90 -16.94
CA ALA A 162 3.92 -12.88 -16.69
C ALA A 162 4.41 -13.81 -15.56
N SER A 163 3.49 -14.43 -14.83
CA SER A 163 3.78 -15.29 -13.68
C SER A 163 4.28 -16.69 -14.07
N ARG A 164 3.71 -17.29 -15.13
CA ARG A 164 4.01 -18.67 -15.53
C ARG A 164 5.47 -18.92 -15.85
N SER A 165 6.12 -18.00 -16.58
CA SER A 165 7.53 -18.11 -16.95
C SER A 165 8.47 -18.10 -15.75
N ARG A 166 8.04 -17.48 -14.64
CA ARG A 166 8.78 -17.32 -13.38
C ARG A 166 8.50 -18.40 -12.34
N ARG A 167 7.75 -19.45 -12.70
CA ARG A 167 7.25 -20.49 -11.78
C ARG A 167 6.33 -19.94 -10.69
N LEU A 168 5.54 -18.94 -11.06
CA LEU A 168 4.45 -18.42 -10.26
C LEU A 168 3.11 -18.77 -10.91
N GLN A 169 2.13 -19.14 -10.10
CA GLN A 169 0.81 -19.54 -10.59
C GLN A 169 -0.27 -18.90 -9.76
N ILE A 170 -1.32 -18.42 -10.42
CA ILE A 170 -2.51 -17.90 -9.77
C ILE A 170 -3.64 -18.85 -10.13
N VAL A 171 -4.29 -19.38 -9.11
CA VAL A 171 -5.46 -20.24 -9.20
C VAL A 171 -6.64 -19.45 -8.64
N PRO A 172 -7.40 -18.75 -9.49
CA PRO A 172 -8.63 -18.12 -9.06
C PRO A 172 -9.68 -19.21 -8.83
N SER A 173 -10.29 -19.24 -7.65
CA SER A 173 -11.59 -19.88 -7.47
C SER A 173 -12.64 -18.78 -7.44
N SER A 174 -13.58 -18.82 -8.38
CA SER A 174 -14.70 -17.90 -8.42
C SER A 174 -15.97 -18.66 -8.75
N ASN A 175 -17.04 -18.40 -8.01
CA ASN A 175 -18.37 -18.52 -8.60
C ASN A 175 -18.48 -17.45 -9.70
N PRO A 176 -18.99 -17.77 -10.90
CA PRO A 176 -19.12 -16.79 -11.97
C PRO A 176 -20.13 -15.72 -11.52
N SER A 177 -19.62 -14.57 -11.08
CA SER A 177 -20.42 -13.43 -10.64
C SER A 177 -20.23 -12.25 -11.60
N PRO A 178 -21.27 -11.40 -11.82
CA PRO A 178 -21.19 -10.23 -12.69
C PRO A 178 -20.08 -9.23 -12.32
N SER A 179 -19.61 -9.26 -11.08
CA SER A 179 -18.53 -8.41 -10.57
C SER A 179 -17.17 -8.72 -11.22
N TYR A 180 -16.93 -9.96 -11.66
CA TYR A 180 -15.67 -10.35 -12.31
C TYR A 180 -15.52 -9.67 -13.67
N GLU A 181 -16.57 -9.69 -14.52
CA GLU A 181 -16.58 -8.99 -15.81
C GLU A 181 -16.47 -7.47 -15.63
N LYS A 182 -17.07 -6.91 -14.58
CA LYS A 182 -16.99 -5.46 -14.32
C LYS A 182 -15.59 -5.00 -13.88
N ASN A 183 -14.84 -5.84 -13.17
CA ASN A 183 -13.53 -5.49 -12.62
C ASN A 183 -12.36 -5.85 -13.55
N TYR A 184 -12.50 -6.92 -14.34
CA TYR A 184 -11.41 -7.53 -15.13
C TYR A 184 -11.79 -7.89 -16.58
N GLY A 185 -13.03 -7.60 -17.02
CA GLY A 185 -13.47 -7.72 -18.41
C GLY A 185 -13.31 -6.44 -19.23
#